data_AF-A0A8T7B2H2-F1
#
_entry.id   AF-A0A8T7B2H2-F1
#
_cell.length_a   1.000
_cell.length_b   1.000
_cell.length_c   1.000
_cell.angle_alpha   90.00
_cell.angle_beta   90.00
_cell.angle_gamma   90.00
#
_symmetry.space_group_name_H-M   'P 1'
#
loop_
_entity.id
_entity.type
_entity.pdbx_description
1 polymer ?
#
loop_
_entity_poly.entity_id
_entity_poly.type
_entity_poly.pdbx_seq_one_letter_code
_entity_poly.pdbx_strand_id
1 'polypeptide(L)'
;MHYQSAQLSLIGDRETNQDRMVLLDHPQSVIGFVADGMGGHAGGEKAAAEAIRLVEDEFNEIQGKISNPKKFLRKTVAAAHDAIVNIGSEIEVDSR
;
A
#
# COMPACT_ATOMS: atom_id res chain seq x y z
N MET A 1 -2.88 -22.71 6.00
CA MET A 1 -2.47 -22.59 4.58
C MET A 1 -0.98 -22.90 4.50
N HIS A 2 -0.51 -23.57 3.45
CA HIS A 2 0.92 -23.78 3.22
C HIS A 2 1.36 -22.94 2.03
N TYR A 3 2.23 -21.96 2.27
CA TYR A 3 2.83 -21.12 1.24
C TYR A 3 4.23 -20.70 1.69
N GLN A 4 5.05 -20.29 0.73
CA GLN A 4 6.34 -19.65 0.98
C GLN A 4 6.32 -18.29 0.30
N SER A 5 6.98 -17.32 0.92
CA SER A 5 7.00 -15.95 0.44
C SER A 5 8.35 -15.31 0.72
N ALA A 6 8.72 -14.37 -0.14
CA ALA A 6 9.83 -13.46 0.06
C ALA A 6 9.38 -12.05 -0.29
N GLN A 7 9.95 -11.06 0.38
CA GLN A 7 9.76 -9.64 0.08
C GLN A 7 11.12 -9.07 -0.29
N LEU A 8 11.19 -8.41 -1.45
CA LEU A 8 12.43 -7.82 -1.97
C LEU A 8 12.08 -6.55 -2.73
N SER A 9 12.63 -5.42 -2.28
CA SER A 9 12.56 -4.14 -2.98
C SER A 9 13.97 -3.61 -3.19
N LEU A 10 14.29 -3.24 -4.43
CA LEU A 10 15.62 -2.79 -4.85
C LEU A 10 15.51 -1.37 -5.43
N ILE A 11 16.42 -0.50 -5.01
CA ILE A 11 16.45 0.91 -5.47
C ILE A 11 16.91 1.07 -6.93
N GLY A 12 17.79 0.18 -7.41
CA GLY A 12 18.44 0.33 -8.71
C GLY A 12 19.30 1.61 -8.76
N ASP A 13 19.30 2.29 -9.92
CA ASP A 13 20.09 3.51 -10.16
C ASP A 13 19.38 4.80 -9.70
N ARG A 14 18.35 4.70 -8.85
CA ARG A 14 17.60 5.86 -8.32
C ARG A 14 18.27 6.39 -7.07
N GLU A 15 18.07 7.68 -6.78
CA GLU A 15 18.50 8.29 -5.51
C GLU A 15 17.63 7.86 -4.32
N THR A 16 16.34 7.59 -4.56
CA THR A 16 15.38 7.13 -3.53
C THR A 16 14.52 5.99 -4.06
N ASN A 17 14.17 5.05 -3.18
CA ASN A 17 13.24 3.97 -3.47
C ASN A 17 11.83 4.36 -3.01
N GLN A 18 10.95 4.60 -3.98
CA GLN A 18 9.56 5.00 -3.73
C GLN A 18 8.58 3.82 -3.80
N ASP A 19 9.10 2.60 -3.92
CA ASP A 19 8.29 1.39 -3.84
C ASP A 19 8.01 1.06 -2.38
N ARG A 20 6.82 0.54 -2.11
CA ARG A 20 6.42 -0.05 -0.83
C ARG A 20 5.71 -1.36 -1.07
N MET A 21 5.88 -2.31 -0.16
CA MET A 21 5.20 -3.60 -0.21
C MET A 21 4.88 -4.10 1.17
N VAL A 22 3.85 -4.95 1.24
CA VAL A 22 3.51 -5.68 2.44
C VAL A 22 2.99 -7.06 2.06
N LEU A 23 3.28 -8.03 2.92
CA LEU A 23 2.63 -9.33 2.94
C LEU A 23 2.14 -9.58 4.37
N LEU A 24 0.82 -9.71 4.52
CA LEU A 24 0.17 -9.92 5.81
C LEU A 24 -0.48 -11.29 5.83
N ASP A 25 -0.32 -11.98 6.95
CA ASP A 25 -0.91 -13.29 7.20
C ASP A 25 -1.96 -13.18 8.31
N HIS A 26 -3.10 -13.80 8.07
CA HIS A 26 -4.15 -14.05 9.03
C HIS A 26 -4.50 -15.55 8.95
N PRO A 27 -4.89 -16.23 10.04
CA PRO A 27 -5.08 -17.69 10.06
C PRO A 27 -5.90 -18.31 8.91
N GLN A 28 -6.79 -17.53 8.29
CA GLN A 28 -7.68 -17.97 7.20
C GLN A 28 -7.54 -17.17 5.89
N SER A 29 -6.60 -16.22 5.81
CA SER A 29 -6.38 -15.38 4.63
C SER A 29 -4.97 -14.79 4.61
N VAL A 30 -4.37 -14.71 3.43
CA VAL A 30 -3.12 -13.96 3.20
C VAL A 30 -3.42 -12.84 2.22
N ILE A 31 -2.77 -11.69 2.39
CA ILE A 31 -2.85 -10.57 1.45
C ILE A 31 -1.47 -10.01 1.17
N GLY A 32 -1.24 -9.63 -0.07
CA GLY A 32 -0.01 -8.96 -0.50
C GLY A 32 -0.34 -7.72 -1.31
N PHE A 33 0.37 -6.63 -1.05
CA PHE A 33 0.24 -5.37 -1.79
C PHE A 33 1.62 -4.86 -2.18
N VAL A 34 1.69 -4.23 -3.34
CA VAL A 34 2.85 -3.47 -3.84
C VAL A 34 2.32 -2.13 -4.33
N ALA A 35 2.99 -1.05 -3.95
CA ALA A 35 2.71 0.31 -4.38
C ALA A 35 4.00 0.93 -4.93
N ASP A 36 3.93 1.47 -6.15
CA ASP A 36 5.01 2.22 -6.82
C ASP A 36 4.67 3.71 -6.74
N GLY A 37 5.46 4.45 -5.97
CA GLY A 37 5.31 5.89 -5.83
C GLY A 37 5.81 6.61 -7.09
N MET A 38 4.97 7.47 -7.68
CA MET A 38 5.36 8.24 -8.86
C MET A 38 6.58 9.13 -8.54
N GLY A 39 7.73 8.75 -9.10
CA GLY A 39 9.02 9.38 -8.85
C GLY A 39 9.12 10.88 -9.16
N GLY A 40 10.27 11.45 -8.79
CA GLY A 40 10.61 12.84 -9.09
C GLY A 40 10.50 13.80 -7.89
N HIS A 41 9.80 13.42 -6.82
CA HIS A 41 9.67 14.22 -5.59
C HIS A 41 9.43 13.30 -4.37
N ALA A 42 9.59 13.82 -3.14
CA ALA A 42 9.29 13.10 -1.89
C ALA A 42 7.79 12.72 -1.73
N GLY A 43 6.91 13.20 -2.61
CA GLY A 43 5.48 12.88 -2.60
C GLY A 43 5.16 11.43 -2.96
N GLY A 44 5.89 10.83 -3.92
CA GLY A 44 5.64 9.45 -4.33
C GLY A 44 5.96 8.45 -3.21
N GLU A 45 7.05 8.68 -2.46
CA GLU A 45 7.41 7.87 -1.29
C GLU A 45 6.31 7.89 -0.21
N LYS A 46 5.79 9.08 0.11
CA LYS A 46 4.70 9.25 1.07
C LYS A 46 3.41 8.59 0.60
N ALA A 47 3.06 8.76 -0.67
CA ALA A 47 1.86 8.16 -1.25
C ALA A 47 1.91 6.63 -1.20
N ALA A 48 3.05 6.02 -1.60
CA ALA A 48 3.22 4.57 -1.53
C ALA A 48 3.17 4.05 -0.09
N ALA A 49 3.77 4.78 0.87
CA ALA A 49 3.73 4.42 2.28
C ALA A 49 2.31 4.46 2.85
N GLU A 50 1.54 5.51 2.53
CA GLU A 50 0.16 5.63 2.98
C GLU A 50 -0.75 4.55 2.39
N ALA A 51 -0.55 4.20 1.11
CA ALA A 51 -1.27 3.10 0.48
C ALA A 51 -1.11 1.77 1.24
N ILE A 52 0.13 1.44 1.61
CA ILE A 52 0.44 0.22 2.36
C ILE A 52 -0.12 0.28 3.78
N ARG A 53 0.07 1.41 4.49
CA ARG A 53 -0.45 1.60 5.85
C ARG A 53 -1.95 1.34 5.92
N LEU A 54 -2.72 1.87 4.97
CA LEU A 54 -4.16 1.69 4.95
C LEU A 54 -4.58 0.24 4.65
N VAL A 55 -3.85 -0.45 3.78
CA VAL A 55 -4.05 -1.88 3.54
C VAL A 55 -3.81 -2.70 4.81
N GLU A 56 -2.75 -2.38 5.56
CA GLU A 56 -2.44 -3.00 6.84
C GLU A 56 -3.58 -2.80 7.84
N ASP A 57 -4.04 -1.57 8.02
CA ASP A 57 -5.14 -1.22 8.93
C ASP A 57 -6.42 -2.02 8.57
N GLU A 58 -6.85 -1.94 7.31
CA GLU A 58 -8.07 -2.62 6.82
C GLU A 58 -7.98 -4.15 6.93
N PHE A 59 -6.79 -4.73 6.72
CA PHE A 59 -6.62 -6.18 6.81
C PHE A 59 -6.54 -6.67 8.27
N ASN A 60 -5.92 -5.89 9.16
CA ASN A 60 -5.81 -6.21 10.59
C ASN A 60 -7.18 -6.20 11.31
N GLU A 61 -8.17 -5.47 10.78
CA GLU A 61 -9.55 -5.47 11.30
C GLU A 61 -10.35 -6.74 10.95
N ILE A 62 -9.85 -7.58 10.03
CA ILE A 62 -10.59 -8.76 9.59
C ILE A 62 -10.58 -9.83 10.66
N GLN A 63 -11.76 -10.16 11.19
CA GLN A 63 -11.95 -11.33 12.04
C GLN A 63 -12.41 -12.53 11.21
N GLY A 64 -11.46 -13.39 10.83
CA GLY A 64 -11.72 -14.67 10.17
C GLY A 64 -11.52 -14.63 8.66
N LYS A 65 -12.38 -15.31 7.90
CA LYS A 65 -12.26 -15.44 6.45
C LYS A 65 -12.88 -14.24 5.72
N ILE A 66 -12.14 -13.69 4.76
CA ILE A 66 -12.68 -12.70 3.82
C ILE A 66 -13.73 -13.37 2.93
N SER A 67 -15.01 -13.07 3.16
CA SER A 67 -16.14 -13.69 2.46
C SER A 67 -16.20 -13.30 0.97
N ASN A 68 -15.79 -12.07 0.64
CA ASN A 68 -15.71 -11.58 -0.74
C ASN A 68 -14.41 -10.80 -0.96
N PRO A 69 -13.31 -11.48 -1.35
CA PRO A 69 -12.01 -10.86 -1.56
C PRO A 69 -12.03 -9.72 -2.58
N LYS A 70 -12.82 -9.83 -3.65
CA LYS A 70 -12.93 -8.78 -4.67
C LYS A 70 -13.57 -7.51 -4.10
N LYS A 71 -14.61 -7.65 -3.26
CA LYS A 71 -15.24 -6.51 -2.59
C LYS A 71 -14.29 -5.89 -1.57
N PHE A 72 -13.58 -6.71 -0.79
CA PHE A 72 -12.56 -6.25 0.15
C PHE A 72 -11.50 -5.42 -0.57
N LEU A 73 -10.85 -5.96 -1.60
CA LEU A 73 -9.83 -5.25 -2.37
C LEU A 73 -10.34 -3.93 -2.96
N ARG A 74 -11.55 -3.89 -3.50
CA ARG A 74 -12.15 -2.65 -4.00
C ARG A 74 -12.35 -1.60 -2.91
N LYS A 75 -12.81 -2.02 -1.72
CA LYS A 75 -12.97 -1.12 -0.56
C LYS A 75 -11.61 -0.58 -0.13
N THR A 76 -10.64 -1.46 0.08
CA THR A 76 -9.30 -1.12 0.56
C THR A 76 -8.57 -0.19 -0.41
N VAL A 77 -8.60 -0.47 -1.72
CA VAL A 77 -7.99 0.40 -2.74
C VAL A 77 -8.67 1.77 -2.81
N ALA A 78 -10.00 1.82 -2.70
CA ALA A 78 -10.72 3.10 -2.69
C ALA A 78 -10.36 3.95 -1.46
N ALA A 79 -10.32 3.34 -0.28
CA ALA A 79 -9.92 4.04 0.94
C ALA A 79 -8.44 4.49 0.89
N ALA A 80 -7.55 3.69 0.30
CA ALA A 80 -6.15 4.06 0.10
C ALA A 80 -6.04 5.27 -0.84
N HIS A 81 -6.81 5.27 -1.92
CA HIS A 81 -6.89 6.41 -2.83
C HIS A 81 -7.33 7.69 -2.12
N ASP A 82 -8.41 7.63 -1.34
CA ASP A 82 -8.93 8.80 -0.61
C ASP A 82 -7.88 9.33 0.39
N ALA A 83 -7.17 8.46 1.10
CA ALA A 83 -6.10 8.85 2.02
C ALA A 83 -4.93 9.55 1.30
N ILE A 84 -4.48 9.01 0.16
CA ILE A 84 -3.41 9.61 -0.64
C ILE A 84 -3.83 10.98 -1.18
N VAL A 85 -5.08 11.11 -1.66
CA VAL A 85 -5.62 12.39 -2.16
C VAL A 85 -5.62 13.44 -1.05
N ASN A 86 -6.02 13.06 0.17
CA ASN A 86 -6.01 13.97 1.32
C ASN A 86 -4.59 14.47 1.64
N ILE A 87 -3.60 13.58 1.70
CA ILE A 87 -2.19 13.97 1.92
C ILE A 87 -1.68 14.86 0.78
N GLY A 88 -2.06 14.55 -0.48
CA GLY A 88 -1.68 15.35 -1.64
C GLY A 88 -2.28 16.75 -1.65
N SER A 89 -3.48 16.92 -1.08
CA SER A 89 -4.16 18.21 -1.01
C SER A 89 -3.47 19.25 -0.12
N GLU A 90 -2.62 18.80 0.80
CA GLU A 90 -1.83 19.64 1.70
C GLU A 90 -0.49 20.09 1.09
N ILE A 91 -0.14 19.59 -0.11
CA ILE A 91 1.13 19.89 -0.78
C ILE A 91 0.89 21.00 -1.81
N GLU A 92 1.51 22.17 -1.60
CA GLU A 92 1.46 23.27 -2.57
C GLU A 92 2.10 22.85 -3.91
N VAL A 93 1.36 23.12 -4.99
CA VAL A 93 1.74 22.78 -6.38
C VAL A 93 2.99 23.54 -6.85
N ASP A 94 3.40 24.59 -6.14
CA ASP A 94 4.51 25.50 -6.50
C ASP A 94 5.87 25.12 -5.90
N SER A 95 6.01 23.93 -5.30
CA SER A 95 7.32 23.37 -4.93
C SER A 95 8.04 22.66 -6.09
N ARG A 96 7.74 23.05 -7.34
CA ARG A 96 8.23 22.49 -8.61
C ARG A 96 9.57 23.04 -9.05
#